data_AF-A0A418QN07-F1
#
_entry.id   AF-A0A418QN07-F1
#
_cell.length_a   1.000
_cell.length_b   1.000
_cell.length_c   1.000
_cell.angle_alpha   90.00
_cell.angle_beta   90.00
_cell.angle_gamma   90.00
#
_symmetry.space_group_name_H-M   'P 1'
#
loop_
_entity.id
_entity.type
_entity.pdbx_description
1 polymer ?
#
loop_
_entity_poly.entity_id
_entity_poly.type
_entity_poly.pdbx_seq_one_letter_code
_entity_poly.pdbx_strand_id
1 'polypeptide(L)'
;MRTLREQTTVVRRLLQQQVDAGNNHEVECLQSTLMVLTVAAVRPNSTIVQPADELPETPSLYKQFEAEYRAWHLQKKQMSARMDGGQGTALHSIIAYLKENSRTQDDAGALASWKYLLLHWEKLSEFLQKQTTLTAINKYLTEIIDTIRQAQAPKARQWPGEFNQAFYNKLTAAEMVEYRTHLRGLGWTFNAGRQMWVAPA
;
A
#
# COMPACT_ATOMS: atom_id res chain seq x y z
N MET A 1 -33.89 3.28 40.00
CA MET A 1 -32.75 2.93 39.12
C MET A 1 -32.69 1.42 38.99
N ARG A 2 -32.65 0.86 37.77
CA ARG A 2 -32.54 -0.60 37.58
C ARG A 2 -31.12 -1.05 37.88
N THR A 3 -30.96 -2.19 38.55
CA THR A 3 -29.63 -2.71 38.89
C THR A 3 -28.90 -3.20 37.63
N LEU A 4 -27.57 -3.17 37.61
CA LEU A 4 -26.77 -3.65 36.48
C LEU A 4 -27.17 -5.09 36.07
N ARG A 5 -27.50 -5.95 37.05
CA ARG A 5 -27.99 -7.30 36.82
C ARG A 5 -29.34 -7.34 36.09
N GLU A 6 -30.26 -6.43 36.43
CA GLU A 6 -31.54 -6.30 35.74
C GLU A 6 -31.35 -5.81 34.30
N GLN A 7 -30.44 -4.85 34.08
CA GLN A 7 -30.12 -4.34 32.75
C GLN A 7 -29.52 -5.43 31.85
N THR A 8 -28.54 -6.20 32.37
CA THR A 8 -27.95 -7.33 31.63
C THR A 8 -28.98 -8.41 31.29
N THR A 9 -29.93 -8.68 32.19
CA THR A 9 -30.98 -9.67 31.94
C THR A 9 -31.95 -9.22 30.85
N VAL A 10 -32.30 -7.94 30.82
CA VAL A 10 -33.16 -7.36 29.78
C VAL A 10 -32.47 -7.41 28.41
N VAL A 11 -31.20 -7.00 28.34
CA VAL A 11 -30.44 -7.01 27.08
C VAL A 11 -30.24 -8.44 26.54
N ARG A 12 -30.00 -9.43 27.41
CA ARG A 12 -29.93 -10.85 26.97
C ARG A 12 -31.24 -11.36 26.38
N ARG A 13 -32.41 -11.00 26.95
CA ARG A 13 -33.70 -11.42 26.40
C ARG A 13 -33.98 -10.78 25.04
N LEU A 14 -33.68 -9.49 24.90
CA LEU A 14 -33.86 -8.78 23.62
C LEU A 14 -32.92 -9.34 22.55
N LEU A 15 -31.68 -9.67 22.92
CA LEU A 15 -30.74 -10.29 22.00
C LEU A 15 -31.26 -11.63 21.48
N GLN A 16 -31.76 -12.50 22.36
CA GLN A 16 -32.32 -13.78 21.95
C GLN A 16 -33.53 -13.61 21.02
N GLN A 17 -34.42 -12.66 21.34
CA GLN A 17 -35.59 -12.36 20.51
C GLN A 17 -35.22 -11.86 19.10
N GLN A 18 -34.13 -11.09 18.96
CA GLN A 18 -33.66 -10.60 17.66
C GLN A 18 -32.89 -11.66 16.86
N VAL A 19 -32.20 -12.58 17.55
CA VAL A 19 -31.59 -13.76 16.92
C VAL A 19 -32.68 -14.66 16.35
N ASP A 20 -33.76 -14.90 17.11
CA ASP A 20 -34.90 -15.72 16.66
C ASP A 20 -35.68 -15.06 15.51
N ALA A 21 -35.63 -13.72 15.40
CA ALA A 21 -36.23 -12.94 14.32
C ALA A 21 -35.35 -12.79 13.07
N GLY A 22 -34.09 -13.23 13.09
CA GLY A 22 -33.16 -13.15 11.95
C GLY A 22 -32.62 -11.74 11.64
N ASN A 23 -32.77 -10.79 12.57
CA ASN A 23 -32.37 -9.39 12.38
C ASN A 23 -30.89 -9.19 12.73
N ASN A 24 -30.01 -9.63 11.83
CA ASN A 24 -28.55 -9.64 12.03
C ASN A 24 -27.97 -8.28 12.48
N HIS A 25 -28.53 -7.17 12.00
CA HIS A 25 -28.06 -5.83 12.37
C HIS A 25 -28.38 -5.44 13.82
N GLU A 26 -29.56 -5.81 14.33
CA GLU A 26 -29.94 -5.51 15.72
C GLU A 26 -29.22 -6.44 16.71
N VAL A 27 -28.90 -7.67 16.27
CA VAL A 27 -28.09 -8.63 17.04
C VAL A 27 -26.69 -8.08 17.32
N GLU A 28 -26.00 -7.50 16.33
CA GLU A 28 -24.66 -6.91 16.52
C GLU A 28 -24.67 -5.73 17.50
N CYS A 29 -25.72 -4.89 17.43
CA CYS A 29 -25.90 -3.76 18.32
C CYS A 29 -26.13 -4.21 19.79
N LEU A 30 -26.98 -5.22 19.98
CA LEU A 30 -27.29 -5.77 21.30
C LEU A 30 -26.13 -6.60 21.88
N GLN A 31 -25.33 -7.28 21.05
CA GLN A 31 -24.11 -7.96 21.48
C GLN A 31 -23.06 -6.98 22.01
N SER A 32 -22.88 -5.85 21.32
CA SER A 32 -21.98 -4.78 21.77
C SER A 32 -22.43 -4.21 23.12
N THR A 33 -23.73 -3.99 23.29
CA THR A 33 -24.32 -3.53 24.56
C THR A 33 -24.14 -4.54 25.69
N LEU A 34 -24.30 -5.84 25.39
CA LEU A 34 -24.11 -6.90 26.38
C LEU A 34 -22.66 -7.00 26.85
N MET A 35 -21.69 -6.85 25.94
CA MET A 35 -20.25 -6.87 26.25
C MET A 35 -19.88 -5.78 27.28
N VAL A 36 -20.36 -4.55 27.07
CA VAL A 36 -20.14 -3.42 27.98
C VAL A 36 -20.72 -3.70 29.38
N LEU A 37 -21.94 -4.24 29.45
CA LEU A 37 -22.59 -4.57 30.71
C LEU A 37 -21.90 -5.75 31.45
N THR A 38 -21.31 -6.70 30.73
CA THR A 38 -20.53 -7.79 31.35
C THR A 38 -19.18 -7.34 31.89
N VAL A 39 -18.49 -6.41 31.24
CA VAL A 39 -17.21 -5.85 31.72
C VAL A 39 -17.41 -5.08 33.03
N ALA A 40 -18.53 -4.34 33.15
CA ALA A 40 -18.89 -3.62 34.37
C ALA A 40 -19.17 -4.52 35.59
N ALA A 41 -19.37 -5.84 35.41
CA ALA A 41 -19.67 -6.78 36.49
C ALA A 41 -18.45 -7.54 37.04
N VAL A 42 -17.28 -7.47 36.39
CA VAL A 42 -16.08 -8.23 36.75
C VAL A 42 -15.14 -7.39 37.63
N ARG A 43 -15.50 -7.37 38.92
CA ARG A 43 -14.72 -7.09 40.15
C ARG A 43 -13.90 -5.79 40.32
N PRO A 44 -13.99 -5.17 41.53
CA PRO A 44 -13.15 -4.06 41.95
C PRO A 44 -11.82 -4.57 42.51
N ASN A 45 -10.81 -3.70 42.50
CA ASN A 45 -9.52 -3.79 43.18
C ASN A 45 -8.31 -4.14 42.30
N SER A 46 -7.79 -3.11 41.63
CA SER A 46 -6.36 -2.91 41.42
C SER A 46 -6.14 -1.41 41.25
N THR A 47 -5.44 -0.81 42.21
CA THR A 47 -5.02 0.59 42.22
C THR A 47 -4.11 0.86 41.03
N ILE A 48 -4.62 1.44 39.93
CA ILE A 48 -3.81 2.17 38.94
C ILE A 48 -4.62 3.37 38.44
N VAL A 49 -3.90 4.49 38.37
CA VAL A 49 -4.26 5.84 37.92
C VAL A 49 -5.16 5.85 36.67
N GLN A 50 -6.26 6.60 36.79
CA GLN A 50 -7.25 7.10 35.81
C GLN A 50 -7.08 6.74 34.32
N PRO A 51 -8.09 6.15 33.66
CA PRO A 51 -8.26 6.23 32.21
C PRO A 51 -9.40 7.20 31.84
N ALA A 52 -9.06 8.24 31.10
CA ALA A 52 -10.01 9.06 30.36
C ALA A 52 -10.21 8.45 28.96
N ASP A 53 -11.48 8.28 28.56
CA ASP A 53 -12.01 8.14 27.20
C ASP A 53 -11.19 7.34 26.15
N GLU A 54 -11.62 6.12 25.81
CA GLU A 54 -11.17 5.44 24.58
C GLU A 54 -12.32 5.35 23.56
N LEU A 55 -12.30 6.28 22.59
CA LEU A 55 -12.70 5.99 21.21
C LEU A 55 -11.73 4.94 20.62
N PRO A 56 -12.10 4.17 19.59
CA PRO A 56 -11.15 3.29 18.90
C PRO A 56 -10.05 4.15 18.26
N GLU A 57 -8.92 4.28 18.96
CA GLU A 57 -7.73 5.01 18.51
C GLU A 57 -7.27 4.43 17.17
N THR A 58 -7.43 5.19 16.09
CA THR A 58 -6.82 4.85 14.81
C THR A 58 -5.32 4.69 15.04
N PRO A 59 -4.71 3.56 14.65
CA PRO A 59 -3.29 3.32 14.93
C PRO A 59 -2.47 4.46 14.35
N SER A 60 -1.52 5.00 15.13
CA SER A 60 -0.68 6.11 14.68
C SER A 60 0.02 5.78 13.36
N LEU A 61 0.29 6.80 12.53
CA LEU A 61 0.93 6.61 11.22
C LEU A 61 2.20 5.73 11.32
N TYR A 62 3.01 5.98 12.34
CA TYR A 62 4.19 5.18 12.64
C TYR A 62 3.86 3.69 12.81
N LYS A 63 2.81 3.36 13.57
CA LYS A 63 2.38 1.98 13.79
C LYS A 63 1.87 1.31 12.52
N GLN A 64 1.21 2.07 11.64
CA GLN A 64 0.79 1.58 10.33
C GLN A 64 2.00 1.23 9.46
N PHE A 65 2.99 2.12 9.37
CA PHE A 65 4.24 1.87 8.65
C PHE A 65 5.02 0.68 9.19
N GLU A 66 5.13 0.59 10.53
CA GLU A 66 5.77 -0.51 11.22
C GLU A 66 5.07 -1.85 10.91
N ALA A 67 3.74 -1.87 10.92
CA ALA A 67 2.95 -3.07 10.63
C ALA A 67 3.18 -3.56 9.19
N GLU A 68 3.13 -2.66 8.21
CA GLU A 68 3.39 -2.99 6.79
C GLU A 68 4.81 -3.53 6.59
N TYR A 69 5.80 -2.89 7.20
CA TYR A 69 7.19 -3.35 7.16
C TYR A 69 7.36 -4.74 7.77
N ARG A 70 6.78 -4.98 8.95
CA ARG A 70 6.86 -6.28 9.63
C ARG A 70 6.19 -7.38 8.83
N ALA A 71 5.03 -7.10 8.23
CA ALA A 71 4.32 -8.04 7.37
C ALA A 71 5.16 -8.41 6.14
N TRP A 72 5.69 -7.41 5.43
CA TRP A 72 6.57 -7.62 4.29
C TRP A 72 7.85 -8.37 4.65
N HIS A 73 8.52 -7.99 5.75
CA HIS A 73 9.76 -8.63 6.19
C HIS A 73 9.53 -10.10 6.59
N LEU A 74 8.41 -10.38 7.26
CA LEU A 74 8.03 -11.75 7.61
C LEU A 74 7.82 -12.60 6.36
N GLN A 75 7.12 -12.09 5.35
CA GLN A 75 6.93 -12.80 4.08
C GLN A 75 8.26 -13.08 3.37
N LYS A 76 9.17 -12.09 3.34
CA LYS A 76 10.44 -12.17 2.61
C LYS A 76 11.50 -13.02 3.31
N LYS A 77 11.58 -12.97 4.64
CA LYS A 77 12.63 -13.62 5.45
C LYS A 77 12.15 -14.77 6.31
N GLN A 78 10.84 -15.01 6.40
CA GLN A 78 10.21 -15.99 7.30
C GLN A 78 10.61 -15.77 8.77
N MET A 79 11.01 -14.54 9.11
CA MET A 79 11.47 -14.14 10.43
C MET A 79 10.94 -12.76 10.79
N SER A 80 10.59 -12.56 12.06
CA SER A 80 10.16 -11.26 12.58
C SER A 80 11.31 -10.25 12.50
N ALA A 81 11.04 -9.06 11.96
CA ALA A 81 11.99 -7.97 11.97
C ALA A 81 12.32 -7.55 13.42
N ARG A 82 13.60 -7.51 13.77
CA ARG A 82 14.07 -6.91 15.01
C ARG A 82 14.00 -5.39 14.88
N MET A 83 13.24 -4.75 15.76
CA MET A 83 13.20 -3.29 15.88
C MET A 83 14.10 -2.87 17.03
N ASP A 84 15.13 -2.09 16.74
CA ASP A 84 15.95 -1.39 17.72
C ASP A 84 15.78 0.13 17.55
N GLY A 85 16.46 0.92 18.39
CA GLY A 85 16.39 2.38 18.31
C GLY A 85 16.86 2.95 16.95
N GLY A 86 17.83 2.32 16.29
CA GLY A 86 18.29 2.72 14.96
C GLY A 86 17.24 2.46 13.89
N GLN A 87 16.55 1.32 13.95
CA GLN A 87 15.43 1.00 13.05
C GLN A 87 14.26 1.98 13.24
N GLY A 88 13.94 2.35 14.49
CA GLY A 88 12.89 3.31 14.79
C GLY A 88 13.19 4.70 14.23
N THR A 89 14.40 5.21 14.45
CA THR A 89 14.85 6.49 13.88
C THR A 89 14.83 6.47 12.35
N ALA A 90 15.27 5.37 11.74
CA ALA A 90 15.21 5.22 10.29
C ALA A 90 13.76 5.24 9.77
N LEU A 91 12.82 4.60 10.48
CA LEU A 91 11.41 4.62 10.10
C LEU A 91 10.82 6.04 10.16
N HIS A 92 11.13 6.80 11.20
CA HIS A 92 10.73 8.21 11.30
C HIS A 92 11.26 9.05 10.12
N SER A 93 12.54 8.85 9.77
CA SER A 93 13.17 9.53 8.62
C SER A 93 12.48 9.17 7.30
N ILE A 94 12.19 7.89 7.08
CA ILE A 94 11.47 7.41 5.89
C ILE A 94 10.07 8.04 5.81
N ILE A 95 9.32 8.05 6.92
CA ILE A 95 7.98 8.65 6.99
C ILE A 95 8.05 10.13 6.62
N ALA A 96 8.97 10.90 7.22
CA ALA A 96 9.13 12.31 6.93
C ALA A 96 9.42 12.55 5.44
N TYR A 97 10.39 11.82 4.88
CA TYR A 97 10.76 11.91 3.48
C TYR A 97 9.58 11.61 2.55
N LEU A 98 8.85 10.52 2.79
CA LEU A 98 7.71 10.13 1.97
C LEU A 98 6.52 11.08 2.12
N LYS A 99 6.31 11.68 3.30
CA LYS A 99 5.30 12.74 3.47
C LYS A 99 5.62 13.94 2.58
N GLU A 100 6.85 14.42 2.58
CA GLU A 100 7.24 15.59 1.77
C GLU A 100 7.21 15.32 0.26
N ASN A 101 7.53 14.08 -0.15
CA ASN A 101 7.75 13.73 -1.55
C ASN A 101 6.62 12.88 -2.19
N SER A 102 5.60 12.50 -1.41
CA SER A 102 4.43 11.82 -1.97
C SER A 102 3.56 12.78 -2.78
N ARG A 103 2.74 12.22 -3.68
CA ARG A 103 1.88 13.00 -4.58
C ARG A 103 0.90 13.92 -3.86
N THR A 104 0.36 13.48 -2.73
CA THR A 104 -0.65 14.21 -1.95
C THR A 104 -0.05 14.93 -0.73
N GLN A 105 1.25 14.73 -0.48
CA GLN A 105 2.02 15.38 0.58
C GLN A 105 1.42 15.26 2.00
N ASP A 106 0.70 14.16 2.24
CA ASP A 106 -0.02 13.88 3.46
C ASP A 106 0.28 12.46 3.99
N ASP A 107 -0.28 12.14 5.15
CA ASP A 107 -0.08 10.84 5.82
C ASP A 107 -0.55 9.67 4.96
N ALA A 108 -1.68 9.84 4.26
CA ALA A 108 -2.24 8.84 3.37
C ALA A 108 -1.33 8.60 2.14
N GLY A 109 -0.83 9.66 1.52
CA GLY A 109 0.10 9.60 0.41
C GLY A 109 1.43 8.95 0.76
N ALA A 110 1.95 9.25 1.95
CA ALA A 110 3.16 8.64 2.46
C ALA A 110 2.97 7.12 2.67
N LEU A 111 1.88 6.72 3.31
CA LEU A 111 1.59 5.30 3.56
C LEU A 111 1.34 4.54 2.24
N ALA A 112 0.61 5.13 1.30
CA ALA A 112 0.40 4.55 -0.03
C ALA A 112 1.74 4.36 -0.77
N SER A 113 2.63 5.36 -0.70
CA SER A 113 3.97 5.27 -1.28
C SER A 113 4.80 4.16 -0.62
N TRP A 114 4.75 4.06 0.71
CA TRP A 114 5.45 3.02 1.46
C TRP A 114 5.01 1.60 1.06
N LYS A 115 3.69 1.35 1.06
CA LYS A 115 3.13 0.07 0.59
C LYS A 115 3.54 -0.25 -0.84
N TYR A 116 3.53 0.76 -1.70
CA TYR A 116 3.92 0.62 -3.10
C TYR A 116 5.39 0.20 -3.27
N LEU A 117 6.30 0.80 -2.50
CA LEU A 117 7.72 0.44 -2.51
C LEU A 117 7.92 -1.02 -2.08
N LEU A 118 7.29 -1.43 -0.98
CA LEU A 118 7.39 -2.81 -0.47
C LEU A 118 6.78 -3.85 -1.43
N LEU A 119 5.69 -3.52 -2.10
CA LEU A 119 5.05 -4.39 -3.10
C LEU A 119 5.93 -4.64 -4.33
N HIS A 120 6.71 -3.65 -4.75
CA HIS A 120 7.54 -3.70 -5.95
C HIS A 120 8.99 -4.07 -5.68
N TRP A 121 9.29 -4.59 -4.48
CA TRP A 121 10.65 -4.88 -4.05
C TRP A 121 11.42 -5.82 -4.98
N GLU A 122 10.74 -6.80 -5.59
CA GLU A 122 11.34 -7.74 -6.56
C GLU A 122 11.87 -7.07 -7.84
N LYS A 123 11.46 -5.82 -8.12
CA LYS A 123 11.92 -5.06 -9.29
C LYS A 123 13.26 -4.35 -9.06
N LEU A 124 13.75 -4.36 -7.83
CA LEU A 124 15.03 -3.75 -7.47
C LEU A 124 16.21 -4.60 -7.96
N SER A 125 17.40 -4.01 -8.02
CA SER A 125 18.64 -4.77 -8.27
C SER A 125 18.90 -5.76 -7.15
N GLU A 126 19.62 -6.85 -7.42
CA GLU A 126 19.95 -7.86 -6.40
C GLU A 126 20.63 -7.26 -5.16
N PHE A 127 21.43 -6.21 -5.34
CA PHE A 127 22.07 -5.48 -4.25
C PHE A 127 21.03 -4.79 -3.34
N LEU A 128 20.11 -4.03 -3.94
CA LEU A 128 19.06 -3.30 -3.22
C LEU A 128 18.05 -4.25 -2.58
N GLN A 129 17.72 -5.37 -3.24
CA GLN A 129 16.82 -6.38 -2.68
C GLN A 129 17.33 -6.97 -1.36
N LYS A 130 18.65 -7.06 -1.18
CA LYS A 130 19.27 -7.54 0.08
C LYS A 130 19.19 -6.53 1.22
N GLN A 131 18.96 -5.25 0.93
CA GLN A 131 18.88 -4.16 1.91
C GLN A 131 17.51 -4.15 2.61
N THR A 132 17.29 -5.11 3.49
CA THR A 132 15.99 -5.35 4.12
C THR A 132 15.79 -4.67 5.48
N THR A 133 16.86 -4.11 6.08
CA THR A 133 16.76 -3.36 7.34
C THR A 133 16.32 -1.92 7.07
N LEU A 134 15.49 -1.33 7.94
CA LEU A 134 15.01 0.05 7.78
C LEU A 134 16.15 1.06 7.70
N THR A 135 17.25 0.83 8.42
CA THR A 135 18.46 1.66 8.31
C THR A 135 19.08 1.63 6.91
N ALA A 136 19.14 0.45 6.28
CA ALA A 136 19.63 0.32 4.92
C ALA A 136 18.62 0.85 3.89
N ILE A 137 17.33 0.57 4.09
CA ILE A 137 16.25 1.12 3.25
C ILE A 137 16.30 2.65 3.26
N ASN A 138 16.45 3.28 4.43
CA ASN A 138 16.56 4.72 4.56
C ASN A 138 17.80 5.26 3.82
N LYS A 139 18.94 4.58 3.95
CA LYS A 139 20.19 4.96 3.27
C LYS A 139 20.04 4.96 1.74
N TYR A 140 19.33 3.98 1.18
CA TYR A 140 19.16 3.79 -0.26
C TYR A 140 17.78 4.23 -0.77
N LEU A 141 17.03 5.00 0.01
CA LEU A 141 15.61 5.27 -0.24
C LEU A 141 15.37 5.91 -1.62
N THR A 142 16.18 6.91 -1.97
CA THR A 142 16.10 7.59 -3.26
C THR A 142 16.39 6.63 -4.42
N GLU A 143 17.44 5.81 -4.32
CA GLU A 143 17.80 4.83 -5.35
C GLU A 143 16.71 3.76 -5.53
N ILE A 144 16.08 3.32 -4.43
CA ILE A 144 14.95 2.40 -4.43
C ILE A 144 13.77 3.02 -5.18
N ILE A 145 13.41 4.26 -4.86
CA ILE A 145 12.32 4.98 -5.51
C ILE A 145 12.59 5.13 -7.01
N ASP A 146 13.78 5.58 -7.38
CA ASP A 146 14.15 5.80 -8.79
C ASP A 146 14.15 4.51 -9.59
N THR A 147 14.69 3.42 -9.03
CA THR A 147 14.69 2.11 -9.68
C THR A 147 13.27 1.61 -9.92
N ILE A 148 12.39 1.72 -8.91
CA ILE A 148 10.99 1.29 -9.06
C ILE A 148 10.24 2.17 -10.06
N ARG A 149 10.51 3.49 -10.10
CA ARG A 149 9.92 4.40 -11.09
C ARG A 149 10.39 4.08 -12.51
N GLN A 150 11.69 3.84 -12.71
CA GLN A 150 12.26 3.49 -14.00
C GLN A 150 11.78 2.12 -14.50
N ALA A 151 11.59 1.15 -13.60
CA ALA A 151 11.06 -0.17 -13.96
C ALA A 151 9.59 -0.11 -14.46
N GLN A 152 8.87 0.98 -14.20
CA GLN A 152 7.52 1.22 -14.69
C GLN A 152 7.49 2.12 -15.92
N ALA A 153 8.53 2.92 -16.14
CA ALA A 153 8.67 3.62 -17.40
C ALA A 153 8.75 2.57 -18.51
N PRO A 154 7.92 2.67 -19.57
CA PRO A 154 8.12 1.82 -20.74
C PRO A 154 9.57 2.01 -21.15
N LYS A 155 10.37 0.91 -21.14
CA LYS A 155 11.75 0.96 -21.62
C LYS A 155 11.71 1.69 -22.94
N ALA A 156 12.41 2.83 -23.04
CA ALA A 156 12.47 3.60 -24.28
C ALA A 156 12.89 2.62 -25.37
N ARG A 157 11.92 2.25 -26.21
CA ARG A 157 12.14 1.18 -27.16
C ARG A 157 13.11 1.74 -28.18
N GLN A 158 14.25 1.07 -28.37
CA GLN A 158 15.15 1.43 -29.45
C GLN A 158 14.45 1.08 -30.76
N TRP A 159 13.90 2.11 -31.37
CA TRP A 159 13.35 2.03 -32.71
C TRP A 159 14.50 2.07 -33.72
N PRO A 160 14.46 1.24 -34.78
CA PRO A 160 15.40 1.37 -35.89
C PRO A 160 15.30 2.77 -36.50
N GLY A 161 16.45 3.39 -36.81
CA GLY A 161 16.52 4.71 -37.46
C GLY A 161 16.07 4.72 -38.92
N GLU A 162 15.90 3.53 -39.51
CA GLU A 162 15.35 3.34 -40.85
C GLU A 162 14.15 2.40 -40.79
N PHE A 163 13.25 2.51 -41.77
CA PHE A 163 12.11 1.61 -41.86
C PHE A 163 12.57 0.17 -42.12
N ASN A 164 12.16 -0.76 -41.25
CA ASN A 164 12.38 -2.19 -41.44
C ASN A 164 11.05 -2.96 -41.42
N GLN A 165 10.68 -3.55 -42.56
CA GLN A 165 9.42 -4.29 -42.71
C GLN A 165 9.31 -5.51 -41.78
N ALA A 166 10.40 -6.27 -41.61
CA ALA A 166 10.42 -7.47 -40.77
C ALA A 166 10.27 -7.12 -39.29
N PHE A 167 10.80 -5.97 -38.87
CA PHE A 167 10.57 -5.40 -37.55
C PHE A 167 9.13 -4.91 -37.41
N TYR A 168 8.63 -4.15 -38.39
CA TYR A 168 7.26 -3.60 -38.41
C TYR A 168 6.20 -4.70 -38.28
N ASN A 169 6.36 -5.83 -38.97
CA ASN A 169 5.40 -6.95 -38.95
C ASN A 169 5.38 -7.72 -37.62
N LYS A 170 6.41 -7.55 -36.77
CA LYS A 170 6.48 -8.18 -35.43
C LYS A 170 5.86 -7.31 -34.34
N LEU A 171 5.49 -6.07 -34.66
CA LEU A 171 4.88 -5.14 -33.72
C LEU A 171 3.39 -5.43 -33.57
N THR A 172 2.87 -5.17 -32.37
CA THR A 172 1.43 -5.08 -32.12
C THR A 172 0.84 -3.81 -32.74
N ALA A 173 -0.48 -3.74 -32.88
CA ALA A 173 -1.15 -2.56 -33.46
C ALA A 173 -0.83 -1.25 -32.72
N ALA A 174 -0.72 -1.28 -31.39
CA ALA A 174 -0.36 -0.11 -30.59
C ALA A 174 1.10 0.32 -30.84
N GLU A 175 2.03 -0.63 -30.86
CA GLU A 175 3.45 -0.38 -31.13
C GLU A 175 3.68 0.12 -32.57
N MET A 176 2.89 -0.33 -33.55
CA MET A 176 2.94 0.21 -34.91
C MET A 176 2.64 1.71 -34.91
N VAL A 177 1.64 2.18 -34.16
CA VAL A 177 1.30 3.62 -34.11
C VAL A 177 2.48 4.45 -33.57
N GLU A 178 3.15 3.97 -32.53
CA GLU A 178 4.34 4.63 -31.97
C GLU A 178 5.50 4.62 -32.96
N TYR A 179 5.81 3.48 -33.58
CA TYR A 179 6.90 3.38 -34.56
C TYR A 179 6.67 4.27 -35.79
N ARG A 180 5.42 4.37 -36.28
CA ARG A 180 5.05 5.29 -37.36
C ARG A 180 5.26 6.75 -36.96
N THR A 181 4.97 7.09 -35.71
CA THR A 181 5.19 8.45 -35.17
C THR A 181 6.69 8.76 -35.08
N HIS A 182 7.49 7.78 -34.63
CA HIS A 182 8.95 7.88 -34.62
C HIS A 182 9.53 8.09 -36.03
N LEU A 183 9.12 7.28 -37.01
CA LEU A 183 9.57 7.39 -38.41
C LEU A 183 9.24 8.77 -39.00
N ARG A 184 8.04 9.31 -38.73
CA ARG A 184 7.68 10.68 -39.13
C ARG A 184 8.59 11.73 -38.48
N GLY A 185 8.95 11.56 -37.21
CA GLY A 185 9.92 12.42 -36.53
C GLY A 185 11.31 12.39 -37.17
N LEU A 186 11.67 11.28 -37.82
CA LEU A 186 12.89 11.12 -38.62
C LEU A 186 12.73 11.58 -40.09
N GLY A 187 11.59 12.15 -40.46
CA GLY A 187 11.33 12.65 -41.82
C GLY A 187 10.85 11.60 -42.83
N TRP A 188 10.61 10.35 -42.40
CA TRP A 188 10.03 9.33 -43.27
C TRP A 188 8.55 9.62 -43.52
N THR A 189 8.09 9.35 -44.75
CA THR A 189 6.68 9.55 -45.15
C THR A 189 6.05 8.23 -45.61
N PHE A 190 4.76 8.04 -45.33
CA PHE A 190 4.04 6.85 -45.77
C PHE A 190 3.33 7.13 -47.09
N ASN A 191 3.69 6.39 -48.14
CA ASN A 191 3.03 6.47 -49.44
C ASN A 191 1.84 5.49 -49.47
N ALA A 192 0.63 6.01 -49.34
CA ALA A 192 -0.59 5.20 -49.33
C ALA A 192 -0.83 4.45 -50.65
N GLY A 193 -0.41 5.01 -51.80
CA GLY A 193 -0.59 4.38 -53.11
C GLY A 193 0.32 3.16 -53.32
N ARG A 194 1.51 3.15 -52.70
CA ARG A 194 2.45 2.01 -52.75
C ARG A 194 2.46 1.16 -51.47
N GLN A 195 1.66 1.55 -50.47
CA GLN A 195 1.64 0.95 -49.13
C GLN A 195 3.03 0.77 -48.50
N MET A 196 3.94 1.73 -48.72
CA MET A 196 5.33 1.64 -48.25
C MET A 196 5.82 2.95 -47.62
N TRP A 197 6.82 2.84 -46.75
CA TRP A 197 7.53 3.99 -46.19
C TRP A 197 8.62 4.46 -47.16
N VAL A 198 8.72 5.77 -47.32
CA VAL A 198 9.69 6.46 -48.19
C VAL A 198 10.65 7.24 -47.31
N ALA A 199 11.94 7.06 -47.55
CA ALA A 199 13.01 7.74 -46.83
C ALA A 199 12.93 9.27 -47.02
N PRO A 200 13.39 10.06 -46.05
CA PRO A 200 13.60 11.49 -46.25
C PRO A 200 14.58 11.72 -47.41
N ALA A 201 14.32 12.76 -48.20
CA ALA A 201 15.17 13.17 -49.32
C ALA A 201 16.46 13.86 -48.85
#